data_AF-L8TQX2-F1
#
_entry.id   AF-L8TQX2-F1
#
_cell.length_a   1.000
_cell.length_b   1.000
_cell.length_c   1.000
_cell.angle_alpha   90.00
_cell.angle_beta   90.00
_cell.angle_gamma   90.00
#
_symmetry.space_group_name_H-M   'P 1'
#
loop_
_entity.id
_entity.type
_entity.pdbx_description
1 polymer ?
#
loop_
_entity_poly.entity_id
_entity_poly.type
_entity_poly.pdbx_seq_one_letter_code
_entity_poly.pdbx_strand_id
1 'polypeptide(L)'
;MARPVMHDDSLKQQLLEVTAGLVDREGPARVTLRDVAAAAGTSTTAVYALFGGKSQLLTAVMDYGFRSFRESQEQAAHGGLQGLGIATGPGHWNILRCTG
;
A
#
# COMPACT_ATOMS: atom_id res chain seq x y z
N MET A 1 10.59 -27.04 -18.38
CA MET A 1 11.19 -26.53 -17.13
C MET A 1 10.13 -25.73 -16.39
N ALA A 2 9.80 -26.07 -15.15
CA ALA A 2 8.82 -25.33 -14.35
C ALA A 2 9.43 -23.98 -13.96
N ARG A 3 8.77 -22.87 -14.31
CA ARG A 3 9.17 -21.55 -13.85
C ARG A 3 8.93 -21.49 -12.33
N PRO A 4 9.93 -21.14 -11.50
CA PRO A 4 9.76 -21.08 -10.06
C PRO A 4 8.68 -20.04 -9.68
N VAL A 5 7.82 -20.41 -8.72
CA VAL A 5 6.66 -19.65 -8.22
C VAL A 5 6.99 -18.18 -7.90
N MET A 6 8.22 -17.91 -7.43
CA MET A 6 8.70 -16.55 -7.14
C MET A 6 8.56 -15.57 -8.32
N HIS A 7 8.71 -16.06 -9.56
CA HIS A 7 8.55 -15.22 -10.74
C HIS A 7 7.09 -14.81 -10.94
N ASP A 8 6.16 -15.72 -10.68
CA ASP A 8 4.73 -15.45 -10.81
C ASP A 8 4.25 -14.51 -9.70
N ASP A 9 4.78 -14.65 -8.48
CA ASP A 9 4.45 -13.74 -7.37
C ASP A 9 5.03 -12.34 -7.57
N SER A 10 6.24 -12.22 -8.12
CA SER A 10 6.83 -10.93 -8.49
C SER A 10 5.97 -10.23 -9.56
N LEU A 11 5.51 -10.98 -10.57
CA LEU A 11 4.63 -10.45 -11.61
C LEU A 11 3.26 -10.06 -11.06
N LYS A 12 2.68 -10.85 -10.14
CA LYS A 12 1.43 -10.48 -9.46
C LYS A 12 1.59 -9.16 -8.70
N GLN A 13 2.67 -9.00 -7.95
CA GLN A 13 2.92 -7.78 -7.20
C GLN A 13 3.06 -6.57 -8.12
N GLN A 14 3.82 -6.69 -9.21
CA GLN A 14 3.95 -5.63 -10.21
C GLN A 14 2.58 -5.28 -10.85
N LEU A 15 1.75 -6.26 -11.16
CA LEU A 15 0.41 -6.05 -11.69
C LEU A 15 -0.50 -5.32 -10.70
N LEU A 16 -0.42 -5.63 -9.41
CA LEU A 16 -1.19 -4.95 -8.36
C LEU A 16 -0.79 -3.47 -8.25
N GLU A 17 0.51 -3.18 -8.22
CA GLU A 17 1.05 -1.82 -8.11
C GLU A 17 0.70 -0.95 -9.32
N VAL A 18 0.90 -1.49 -10.53
CA VAL A 18 0.53 -0.81 -11.78
C VAL A 18 -0.97 -0.53 -11.83
N THR A 19 -1.80 -1.51 -11.46
CA THR A 19 -3.25 -1.35 -11.48
C THR A 19 -3.69 -0.33 -10.43
N ALA A 20 -3.15 -0.35 -9.21
CA ALA A 20 -3.43 0.64 -8.19
C ALA A 20 -3.13 2.06 -8.70
N GLY A 21 -1.98 2.26 -9.35
CA GLY A 21 -1.64 3.55 -9.95
C GLY A 21 -2.57 3.98 -11.09
N LEU A 22 -3.06 3.05 -11.92
CA LEU A 22 -4.04 3.36 -12.95
C LEU A 22 -5.40 3.72 -12.35
N VAL A 23 -5.83 3.00 -11.31
CA VAL A 23 -7.08 3.29 -10.58
C VAL A 23 -7.02 4.68 -9.94
N ASP A 24 -5.88 5.05 -9.35
CA ASP A 24 -5.68 6.37 -8.72
C ASP A 24 -5.81 7.51 -9.75
N ARG A 25 -5.20 7.36 -10.93
CA ARG A 25 -5.18 8.40 -11.97
C ARG A 25 -6.49 8.52 -12.75
N GLU A 26 -7.13 7.40 -13.08
CA GLU A 26 -8.20 7.35 -14.08
C GLU A 26 -9.54 6.87 -13.51
N GLY A 27 -9.53 6.31 -12.30
CA GLY A 27 -10.67 5.67 -11.68
C GLY A 27 -10.88 4.22 -12.15
N PRO A 28 -11.48 3.35 -11.31
CA PRO A 28 -11.55 1.90 -11.55
C PRO A 28 -12.41 1.52 -12.76
N ALA A 29 -13.36 2.38 -13.15
CA ALA A 29 -14.21 2.15 -14.32
C ALA A 29 -13.41 2.17 -15.62
N ARG A 30 -12.40 3.05 -15.72
CA ARG A 30 -11.61 3.28 -16.94
C ARG A 30 -10.49 2.28 -17.14
N VAL A 31 -10.00 1.65 -16.07
CA VAL A 31 -8.93 0.64 -16.15
C VAL A 31 -9.35 -0.58 -16.97
N THR A 32 -8.55 -0.98 -17.95
CA THR A 32 -8.75 -2.24 -18.68
C THR A 32 -7.59 -3.21 -18.48
N LEU A 33 -7.84 -4.52 -18.68
CA LEU A 33 -6.79 -5.53 -18.60
C LEU A 33 -5.67 -5.30 -19.63
N ARG A 34 -6.00 -4.70 -20.77
CA ARG A 34 -5.04 -4.39 -21.82
C ARG A 34 -4.10 -3.27 -21.39
N ASP A 35 -4.64 -2.22 -20.78
CA ASP A 35 -3.84 -1.09 -20.28
C ASP A 35 -2.92 -1.53 -19.14
N VAL A 36 -3.45 -2.36 -18.23
CA VAL A 36 -2.64 -2.96 -17.16
C VAL A 36 -1.52 -3.82 -17.72
N ALA A 37 -1.83 -4.71 -18.67
CA ALA A 37 -0.82 -5.58 -19.29
C ALA A 37 0.26 -4.76 -20.01
N ALA A 38 -0.15 -3.73 -20.77
CA ALA A 38 0.78 -2.84 -21.45
C ALA A 38 1.67 -2.07 -20.46
N ALA A 39 1.08 -1.51 -19.41
CA ALA A 39 1.82 -0.76 -18.39
C ALA A 39 2.77 -1.65 -17.56
N ALA A 40 2.42 -2.93 -17.35
CA ALA A 40 3.27 -3.91 -16.68
C ALA A 40 4.26 -4.63 -17.63
N GLY A 41 4.25 -4.33 -18.93
CA GLY A 41 5.12 -4.99 -19.92
C GLY A 41 4.86 -6.50 -20.06
N THR A 42 3.61 -6.94 -19.86
CA THR A 42 3.21 -8.35 -19.93
C THR A 42 2.08 -8.58 -20.93
N SER A 43 1.70 -9.84 -21.13
CA SER A 43 0.57 -10.21 -21.98
C SER A 43 -0.74 -10.23 -21.19
N THR A 44 -1.85 -9.89 -21.86
CA THR A 44 -3.20 -9.98 -21.28
C THR A 44 -3.52 -11.40 -20.82
N THR A 45 -3.00 -12.42 -21.52
CA THR A 45 -3.14 -13.84 -21.14
C THR A 45 -2.52 -14.14 -19.79
N ALA A 46 -1.38 -13.52 -19.45
CA ALA A 46 -0.76 -13.68 -18.13
C ALA A 46 -1.64 -13.07 -17.03
N VAL A 47 -2.25 -11.90 -17.29
CA VAL A 47 -3.18 -11.27 -16.34
C VAL A 47 -4.42 -12.16 -16.11
N TYR A 48 -4.97 -12.74 -17.18
CA TYR A 48 -6.05 -13.72 -17.06
C TYR A 48 -5.62 -14.98 -16.29
N ALA A 49 -4.41 -15.50 -16.52
CA ALA A 49 -3.93 -16.69 -15.81
C ALA A 49 -3.71 -16.44 -14.31
N LEU A 50 -3.25 -15.24 -13.93
CA LEU A 50 -2.91 -14.91 -12.54
C LEU A 50 -4.11 -14.44 -11.72
N PHE A 51 -5.04 -13.70 -12.32
CA PHE A 51 -6.16 -13.07 -11.59
C PHE A 51 -7.53 -13.50 -12.09
N GLY A 52 -7.67 -14.08 -13.28
CA GLY A 52 -8.96 -14.55 -13.82
C GLY A 52 -9.83 -13.47 -14.48
N GLY A 53 -9.54 -12.18 -14.30
CA GLY A 53 -10.27 -11.10 -14.98
C GLY A 53 -10.14 -9.73 -14.33
N LYS A 54 -10.84 -8.72 -14.90
CA LYS A 54 -10.81 -7.33 -14.41
C LYS A 54 -11.36 -7.22 -13.00
N SER A 55 -12.52 -7.81 -12.72
CA SER A 55 -13.16 -7.70 -11.41
C SER A 55 -12.29 -8.31 -10.31
N GLN A 56 -11.73 -9.49 -10.57
CA GLN A 56 -10.86 -10.21 -9.66
C GLN A 56 -9.53 -9.47 -9.43
N LEU A 57 -8.96 -8.89 -10.49
CA LEU A 57 -7.79 -8.02 -10.38
C LEU A 57 -8.09 -6.81 -9.49
N LEU A 58 -9.24 -6.13 -9.71
CA LEU A 58 -9.63 -4.97 -8.90
C LEU A 58 -9.89 -5.36 -7.44
N THR A 59 -10.52 -6.50 -7.17
CA THR A 59 -10.66 -7.02 -5.79
C THR A 59 -9.29 -7.26 -5.15
N ALA A 60 -8.36 -7.90 -5.86
CA ALA A 60 -7.01 -8.14 -5.36
C ALA A 60 -6.24 -6.83 -5.10
N VAL A 61 -6.47 -5.79 -5.91
CA VAL A 61 -5.91 -4.44 -5.69
C VAL A 61 -6.48 -3.81 -4.41
N MET A 62 -7.77 -3.97 -4.13
CA MET A 62 -8.36 -3.48 -2.88
C MET A 62 -7.71 -4.16 -1.66
N ASP A 63 -7.59 -5.49 -1.70
CA ASP A 63 -6.94 -6.26 -0.62
C ASP A 63 -5.47 -5.86 -0.44
N TYR A 64 -4.75 -5.66 -1.56
CA TYR A 64 -3.39 -5.15 -1.57
C TYR A 64 -3.29 -3.76 -0.93
N GLY A 65 -4.18 -2.84 -1.31
CA GLY A 65 -4.24 -1.48 -0.78
C GLY A 65 -4.50 -1.46 0.73
N PHE A 66 -5.47 -2.24 1.20
CA PHE A 66 -5.76 -2.34 2.64
C PHE A 66 -4.61 -2.95 3.44
N ARG A 67 -3.91 -3.93 2.89
CA ARG A 67 -2.71 -4.51 3.51
C ARG A 67 -1.58 -3.49 3.60
N SER A 68 -1.24 -2.83 2.49
CA SER A 68 -0.19 -1.81 2.46
C SER A 68 -0.51 -0.64 3.39
N PHE A 69 -1.77 -0.21 3.43
CA PHE A 69 -2.23 0.82 4.36
C PHE A 69 -2.04 0.39 5.82
N ARG A 70 -2.44 -0.84 6.17
CA ARG A 70 -2.27 -1.37 7.52
C ARG A 70 -0.80 -1.42 7.93
N GLU A 71 0.06 -1.93 7.06
CA GLU A 71 1.51 -1.99 7.29
C GLU A 71 2.09 -0.58 7.53
N SER A 72 1.65 0.42 6.77
CA SER A 72 2.05 1.82 6.96
C SER A 72 1.55 2.39 8.30
N GLN A 73 0.32 2.08 8.71
CA GLN A 73 -0.22 2.50 10.01
C GLN A 73 0.53 1.85 11.18
N GLU A 74 0.87 0.56 11.07
CA GLU A 74 1.64 -0.16 12.09
C GLU A 74 3.04 0.45 12.24
N GLN A 75 3.73 0.73 11.13
CA GLN A 75 5.04 1.39 11.15
C GLN A 75 4.97 2.78 11.79
N ALA A 76 3.95 3.58 11.46
CA ALA A 76 3.73 4.89 12.07
C ALA A 76 3.42 4.76 13.58
N ALA A 77 2.64 3.75 13.97
CA ALA A 77 2.30 3.48 15.36
C ALA A 77 3.49 2.96 16.17
N HIS A 78 4.43 2.25 15.54
CA HIS A 78 5.68 1.78 16.17
C HIS A 78 6.63 2.93 16.52
N GLY A 79 6.46 4.12 15.91
CA GLY A 79 7.07 5.36 16.38
C GLY A 79 6.47 5.91 17.67
N GLY A 80 5.23 5.52 17.99
CA GLY A 80 4.53 5.73 19.26
C GLY A 80 4.47 7.16 19.80
N LEU A 81 3.85 7.31 20.97
CA LEU A 81 3.91 8.53 21.80
C LEU A 81 5.32 8.84 22.33
N GLN A 82 6.32 8.00 22.02
CA GLN A 82 7.71 8.15 22.42
C GLN A 82 8.36 9.39 21.76
N GLY A 83 7.93 9.76 20.55
CA GLY A 83 8.31 11.05 19.92
C GLY A 83 7.62 12.28 20.53
N LEU A 84 6.48 12.10 21.19
CA LEU A 84 5.73 13.18 21.89
C LEU A 84 6.15 13.34 23.36
N GLY A 85 6.99 12.43 23.88
CA GLY A 85 7.49 12.43 25.27
C GLY A 85 8.40 13.60 25.66
N ILE A 86 8.72 14.51 24.72
CA ILE A 86 9.42 15.78 24.99
C ILE A 86 8.47 16.98 25.18
N ALA A 87 7.16 16.80 25.01
CA ALA A 87 6.18 17.86 25.29
C ALA A 87 5.53 17.73 26.68
N THR A 88 5.54 16.54 27.29
CA THR A 88 4.91 16.30 28.60
C THR A 88 5.90 15.68 29.58
N GLY A 89 7.05 16.33 29.76
CA GLY A 89 7.94 16.01 30.87
C GLY A 89 7.33 16.46 32.20
N PRO A 90 7.34 15.63 33.27
CA PRO A 90 7.07 16.09 34.61
C PRO A 90 8.31 16.84 35.12
N GLY A 91 8.38 18.14 34.84
CA GLY A 91 9.49 18.95 35.33
C GLY A 91 9.35 20.42 34.99
N HIS A 92 8.57 21.15 35.80
CA HIS A 92 8.76 22.56 36.20
C HIS A 92 7.42 23.21 36.62
N TRP A 93 6.83 22.75 37.74
CA TRP A 93 5.91 23.58 38.52
C TRP A 93 6.74 24.33 39.57
N ASN A 94 7.41 25.41 39.18
CA ASN A 94 7.99 26.37 40.13
C ASN A 94 7.48 27.78 39.82
N ILE A 95 6.16 27.96 39.96
CA ILE A 95 5.47 29.25 39.72
C ILE A 95 5.14 29.97 41.05
N LEU A 96 5.85 29.64 42.16
CA LEU A 96 5.58 30.22 43.48
C LEU A 96 6.88 30.64 44.18
N ARG A 97 7.54 31.68 43.67
CA ARG A 97 8.35 32.64 44.45
C ARG A 97 8.37 33.99 43.73
N CYS A 98 7.26 34.72 43.85
CA CYS A 98 7.17 36.16 43.63
C CYS A 98 6.37 36.74 44.79
N THR A 99 7.01 36.86 45.96
CA THR A 99 6.54 37.72 47.04
C THR A 99 7.77 38.18 47.80
N GLY A 100 8.28 39.33 47.37
CA GLY A 100 9.22 40.18 48.09
C GLY A 100 8.62 41.58 48.11
#